data_AF-A0A962C1Y6-F1
#
_entry.id   AF-A0A962C1Y6-F1
#
_cell.length_a   1.000
_cell.length_b   1.000
_cell.length_c   1.000
_cell.angle_alpha   90.00
_cell.angle_beta   90.00
_cell.angle_gamma   90.00
#
_symmetry.space_group_name_H-M   'P 1'
#
loop_
_entity.id
_entity.type
_entity.pdbx_description
1 polymer ?
#
loop_
_entity_poly.entity_id
_entity_poly.type
_entity_poly.pdbx_seq_one_letter_code
_entity_poly.pdbx_strand_id
1 'polypeptide(L)'
;MAGRVAGHGSPPAPQPAGSGGTGVSTQGITRHISSETPRIMVVDGSRVARKLIEQVLVKDVPGVTVISCETGAEAKAALQEGIIDLVTTALRLPDMDGLELAHYIREHAPQAYIPIIVV
;
A
#
# COMPACT_ATOMS: atom_id res chain seq x y z
N MET A 1 -42.22 26.33 40.80
CA MET A 1 -41.38 25.14 41.02
C MET A 1 -41.40 24.30 39.74
N ALA A 2 -40.22 24.21 39.11
CA ALA A 2 -39.71 23.35 38.04
C ALA A 2 -40.63 22.41 37.20
N GLY A 3 -40.32 22.34 35.89
CA GLY A 3 -40.28 21.05 35.17
C GLY A 3 -40.88 21.03 33.76
N ARG A 4 -40.08 21.36 32.74
CA ARG A 4 -40.31 21.11 31.30
C ARG A 4 -39.51 19.88 30.88
N VAL A 5 -40.08 18.89 30.17
CA VAL A 5 -39.46 18.07 29.08
C VAL A 5 -40.61 17.35 28.34
N ALA A 6 -41.04 17.73 27.13
CA ALA A 6 -40.51 17.44 25.78
C ALA A 6 -40.45 15.94 25.41
N GLY A 7 -41.18 15.58 24.35
CA GLY A 7 -41.43 14.21 23.90
C GLY A 7 -40.32 13.56 23.08
N HIS A 8 -40.54 12.28 22.74
CA HIS A 8 -39.71 11.50 21.83
C HIS A 8 -40.61 10.65 20.93
N GLY A 9 -41.02 11.24 19.80
CA GLY A 9 -41.52 10.49 18.65
C GLY A 9 -40.33 10.00 17.82
N SER A 10 -40.33 8.73 17.44
CA SER A 10 -39.27 8.11 16.65
C SER A 10 -39.07 8.84 15.32
N PRO A 11 -37.81 9.12 14.89
CA PRO A 11 -37.58 9.63 13.55
C PRO A 11 -37.82 8.55 12.48
N PRO A 12 -38.30 8.93 11.29
CA PRO A 12 -38.58 8.00 10.20
C PRO A 12 -37.30 7.43 9.58
N ALA A 13 -37.40 6.21 9.05
CA ALA A 13 -36.33 5.58 8.27
C ALA A 13 -36.02 6.40 7.00
N PRO A 14 -34.74 6.55 6.61
CA PRO A 14 -34.38 7.30 5.41
C PRO A 14 -34.75 6.50 4.15
N GLN A 15 -35.53 7.13 3.28
CA GLN A 15 -35.78 6.66 1.91
C GLN A 15 -34.60 7.04 1.01
N PRO A 16 -34.19 6.19 0.03
CA PRO A 16 -33.17 6.56 -0.93
C PRO A 16 -33.82 7.34 -2.08
N ALA A 17 -33.32 8.54 -2.37
CA ALA A 17 -33.70 9.29 -3.56
C ALA A 17 -32.49 10.03 -4.13
N GLY A 18 -32.22 9.82 -5.42
CA GLY A 18 -31.48 10.77 -6.25
C GLY A 18 -30.24 10.21 -6.96
N SER A 19 -30.46 9.68 -8.15
CA SER A 19 -29.48 9.49 -9.22
C SER A 19 -28.93 10.82 -9.76
N GLY A 20 -27.64 10.85 -10.11
CA GLY A 20 -27.11 11.79 -11.10
C GLY A 20 -25.83 12.51 -10.68
N GLY A 21 -24.72 12.22 -11.36
CA GLY A 21 -23.49 13.00 -11.23
C GLY A 21 -22.23 12.19 -11.51
N THR A 22 -21.93 11.98 -12.79
CA THR A 22 -20.60 11.59 -13.28
C THR A 22 -19.54 12.54 -12.72
N GLY A 23 -18.72 12.02 -11.82
CA GLY A 23 -17.53 12.67 -11.30
C GLY A 23 -16.73 11.63 -10.55
N VAL A 24 -15.89 10.88 -11.26
CA VAL A 24 -14.90 10.01 -10.61
C VAL A 24 -14.02 10.93 -9.78
N SER A 25 -14.28 10.98 -8.47
CA SER A 25 -13.42 11.66 -7.52
C SER A 25 -12.09 10.91 -7.50
N THR A 26 -11.10 11.45 -8.20
CA THR A 26 -9.69 11.05 -8.20
C THR A 26 -9.03 11.18 -6.82
N GLN A 27 -9.78 11.59 -5.78
CA GLN A 27 -9.32 11.76 -4.41
C GLN A 27 -9.02 10.46 -3.64
N GLY A 28 -9.30 9.28 -4.22
CA GLY A 28 -9.09 7.99 -3.55
C GLY A 28 -7.72 7.33 -3.76
N ILE A 29 -6.91 7.79 -4.72
CA ILE A 29 -5.73 7.02 -5.18
C ILE A 29 -4.42 7.44 -4.47
N THR A 30 -4.42 8.58 -3.77
CA THR A 30 -3.17 9.22 -3.29
C THR A 30 -2.87 9.04 -1.80
N ARG A 31 -3.63 8.23 -1.05
CA ARG A 31 -3.50 8.14 0.42
C ARG A 31 -2.59 7.01 0.94
N HIS A 32 -1.78 6.38 0.10
CA HIS A 32 -1.00 5.20 0.50
C HIS A 32 0.46 5.45 0.89
N ILE A 33 0.99 6.67 0.73
CA ILE A 33 2.26 7.07 1.37
C ILE A 33 1.91 8.02 2.50
N SER A 34 1.38 7.48 3.60
CA SER A 34 0.98 8.24 4.79
C SER A 34 1.96 8.06 5.95
N SER A 35 3.22 7.66 5.68
CA SER A 35 4.27 7.56 6.69
C SER A 35 5.31 8.66 6.47
N GLU A 36 5.78 9.27 7.56
CA GLU A 36 6.89 10.24 7.53
C GLU A 36 8.22 9.57 7.12
N THR A 37 8.27 8.23 7.11
CA THR A 37 9.41 7.41 6.74
C THR A 37 8.98 6.23 5.85
N PRO A 38 8.76 6.44 4.54
CA PRO A 38 8.28 5.41 3.64
C PRO A 38 9.19 4.18 3.59
N ARG A 39 8.65 2.97 3.74
CA ARG A 39 9.39 1.71 3.67
C ARG A 39 9.18 1.06 2.31
N ILE A 40 10.19 1.09 1.45
CA ILE A 40 10.10 0.58 0.07
C ILE A 40 10.98 -0.66 -0.08
N MET A 41 10.38 -1.76 -0.52
CA MET A 41 11.09 -3.00 -0.79
C MET A 41 11.48 -3.08 -2.27
N VAL A 42 12.75 -3.36 -2.54
CA VAL A 42 13.31 -3.51 -3.89
C VAL A 42 13.81 -4.94 -4.06
N VAL A 43 13.17 -5.70 -4.95
CA VAL A 43 13.44 -7.12 -5.19
C VAL A 43 13.94 -7.32 -6.62
N ASP A 44 15.24 -7.57 -6.79
CA ASP A 44 15.83 -7.77 -8.12
C ASP A 44 17.10 -8.62 -7.98
N GLY A 45 17.32 -9.61 -8.84
CA GLY A 45 18.54 -10.43 -8.82
C GLY A 45 19.80 -9.64 -9.21
N SER A 46 19.65 -8.55 -9.97
CA SER A 46 20.75 -7.68 -10.39
C SER A 46 21.12 -6.66 -9.32
N ARG A 47 22.32 -6.84 -8.75
CA ARG A 47 22.90 -5.87 -7.79
C ARG A 47 22.94 -4.44 -8.34
N VAL A 48 23.22 -4.28 -9.64
CA VAL A 48 23.29 -2.97 -10.30
C VAL A 48 21.90 -2.32 -10.34
N ALA A 49 20.87 -3.07 -10.73
CA ALA A 49 19.50 -2.57 -10.77
C ALA A 49 19.02 -2.18 -9.36
N ARG A 50 19.23 -3.05 -8.35
CA ARG A 50 18.92 -2.74 -6.94
C ARG A 50 19.55 -1.41 -6.51
N LYS A 51 20.83 -1.21 -6.80
CA LYS A 51 21.56 0.01 -6.41
C LYS A 51 21.09 1.26 -7.14
N LEU A 52 20.74 1.17 -8.42
CA LEU A 52 20.19 2.31 -9.16
C LEU A 52 18.82 2.73 -8.61
N ILE A 53 17.94 1.75 -8.36
CA ILE A 53 16.61 2.02 -7.79
C ILE A 53 16.75 2.61 -6.38
N GLU A 54 17.58 2.02 -5.53
CA GLU A 54 17.87 2.51 -4.18
C GLU A 54 18.37 3.97 -4.21
N GLN A 55 19.30 4.30 -5.11
CA GLN A 55 19.81 5.67 -5.26
C GLN A 55 18.73 6.68 -5.67
N VAL A 56 17.86 6.31 -6.60
CA VAL A 56 16.73 7.16 -7.03
C VAL A 56 15.76 7.36 -5.87
N LEU A 57 15.40 6.29 -5.16
CA LEU A 57 14.48 6.37 -4.02
C LEU A 57 15.05 7.25 -2.90
N VAL A 58 16.30 7.04 -2.50
CA VAL A 58 16.94 7.84 -1.44
C VAL A 58 17.05 9.31 -1.81
N LYS A 59 17.26 9.60 -3.10
CA LYS A 59 17.37 10.98 -3.60
C LYS A 59 16.02 11.69 -3.66
N ASP A 60 14.99 11.00 -4.16
CA ASP A 60 13.73 11.65 -4.55
C ASP A 60 12.60 11.42 -3.52
N VAL A 61 12.77 10.50 -2.56
CA VAL A 61 11.80 10.19 -1.50
C VAL A 61 12.39 10.52 -0.12
N PRO A 62 12.05 11.67 0.48
CA PRO A 62 12.55 12.06 1.80
C PRO A 62 12.20 11.03 2.89
N GLY A 63 13.17 10.71 3.74
CA GLY A 63 12.96 9.82 4.90
C GLY A 63 12.76 8.33 4.54
N VAL A 64 12.94 7.95 3.27
CA VAL A 64 12.73 6.57 2.83
C VAL A 64 13.68 5.60 3.52
N THR A 65 13.13 4.44 3.90
CA THR A 65 13.88 3.25 4.27
C THR A 65 13.76 2.25 3.13
N VAL A 66 14.88 1.92 2.48
CA VAL A 66 14.92 0.96 1.38
C VAL A 66 15.31 -0.41 1.90
N ILE A 67 14.53 -1.42 1.57
CA ILE A 67 14.73 -2.82 1.94
C ILE A 67 15.10 -3.59 0.66
N SER A 68 16.38 -3.87 0.48
CA SER A 68 16.89 -4.54 -0.72
C SER A 68 16.90 -6.05 -0.56
N CYS A 69 16.28 -6.77 -1.50
CA CYS A 69 16.23 -8.23 -1.55
C CYS A 69 16.76 -8.70 -2.91
N GLU A 70 17.68 -9.67 -2.93
CA GLU A 70 18.16 -10.31 -4.14
C GLU A 70 17.21 -11.41 -4.63
N THR A 71 16.51 -12.04 -3.68
CA THR A 71 15.67 -13.21 -3.90
C THR A 71 14.24 -12.96 -3.42
N GLY A 72 13.31 -13.73 -3.96
CA GLY A 72 11.94 -13.72 -3.47
C GLY A 72 11.85 -14.28 -2.05
N ALA A 73 12.69 -15.24 -1.68
CA ALA A 73 12.77 -15.75 -0.31
C ALA A 73 13.13 -14.65 0.71
N GLU A 74 14.12 -13.81 0.41
CA GLU A 74 14.46 -12.63 1.23
C GLU A 74 13.29 -11.65 1.33
N ALA A 75 12.60 -11.38 0.21
CA ALA A 75 11.43 -10.50 0.20
C ALA A 75 10.30 -11.04 1.07
N LYS A 76 10.03 -12.34 1.02
CA LYS A 76 9.01 -13.00 1.87
C LYS A 76 9.35 -12.91 3.35
N ALA A 77 10.62 -13.08 3.71
CA ALA A 77 11.08 -12.93 5.09
C ALA A 77 10.91 -11.47 5.56
N ALA A 78 11.40 -10.51 4.77
CA ALA A 78 11.31 -9.08 5.09
C ALA A 78 9.86 -8.58 5.18
N LEU A 79 8.94 -9.15 4.42
CA LEU A 79 7.50 -8.85 4.51
C LEU A 79 6.92 -9.15 5.90
N GLN A 80 7.48 -10.13 6.63
CA GLN A 80 7.03 -10.49 7.98
C GLN A 80 7.60 -9.58 9.07
N GLU A 81 8.63 -8.78 8.77
CA GLU A 81 9.32 -7.93 9.74
C GLU A 81 8.62 -6.59 9.98
N GLY A 82 7.68 -6.20 9.13
CA GLY A 82 6.92 -4.97 9.33
C GLY A 82 6.15 -4.50 8.10
N ILE A 83 5.70 -3.25 8.17
CA ILE A 83 4.90 -2.61 7.11
C ILE A 83 5.80 -2.22 5.93
N ILE A 84 5.27 -2.38 4.71
CA ILE A 84 5.93 -2.06 3.44
C ILE A 84 5.01 -1.18 2.59
N ASP A 85 5.37 0.07 2.35
CA ASP A 85 4.50 1.03 1.66
C ASP A 85 4.49 0.84 0.12
N LEU A 86 5.54 0.21 -0.42
CA LEU A 86 5.68 -0.10 -1.85
C LEU A 86 6.63 -1.27 -2.05
N VAL A 87 6.33 -2.15 -3.01
CA VAL A 87 7.24 -3.18 -3.50
C VAL A 87 7.57 -2.91 -4.97
N THR A 88 8.85 -2.93 -5.32
CA THR A 88 9.31 -3.04 -6.71
C THR A 88 9.91 -4.42 -6.91
N THR A 89 9.52 -5.15 -7.95
CA THR A 89 10.09 -6.48 -8.25
C THR A 89 10.49 -6.60 -9.70
N ALA A 90 11.64 -7.21 -9.98
CA ALA A 90 11.94 -7.73 -11.31
C ALA A 90 10.99 -8.89 -11.64
N LEU A 91 10.70 -9.09 -12.93
CA LEU A 91 9.91 -10.26 -13.35
C LEU A 91 10.60 -11.58 -13.04
N ARG A 92 11.94 -11.65 -13.20
CA ARG A 92 12.71 -12.88 -13.04
C ARG A 92 13.67 -12.69 -11.86
N LEU A 93 13.43 -13.46 -10.80
CA LEU A 93 14.31 -13.53 -9.65
C LEU A 93 15.15 -14.81 -9.73
N PRO A 94 16.27 -14.92 -8.99
CA PRO A 94 17.09 -16.13 -8.98
C PRO A 94 16.34 -17.39 -8.54
N ASP A 95 15.29 -17.24 -7.74
CA ASP A 95 14.59 -18.33 -7.05
C ASP A 95 13.09 -18.45 -7.36
N MET A 96 12.46 -17.46 -7.99
CA MET A 96 11.04 -17.51 -8.38
C MET A 96 10.67 -16.50 -9.47
N ASP A 97 9.44 -16.59 -10.00
CA ASP A 97 8.88 -15.53 -10.85
C ASP A 97 8.36 -14.37 -9.98
N GLY A 98 8.63 -13.14 -10.39
CA GLY A 98 8.20 -11.92 -9.70
C GLY A 98 6.68 -11.78 -9.62
N LEU A 99 5.93 -12.38 -10.54
CA LEU A 99 4.47 -12.45 -10.44
C LEU A 99 4.02 -13.40 -9.33
N GLU A 100 4.71 -14.53 -9.12
CA GLU A 100 4.44 -15.43 -7.99
C GLU A 100 4.72 -14.72 -6.66
N LEU A 101 5.80 -13.93 -6.58
CA LEU A 101 6.07 -13.07 -5.43
C LEU A 101 4.96 -12.03 -5.22
N ALA A 102 4.50 -11.37 -6.29
CA ALA A 102 3.43 -10.40 -6.19
C ALA A 102 2.12 -11.03 -5.67
N HIS A 103 1.77 -12.22 -6.16
CA HIS A 103 0.63 -13.00 -5.64
C HIS A 103 0.81 -13.33 -4.16
N TYR A 104 1.98 -13.83 -3.77
CA TYR A 104 2.28 -14.11 -2.37
C TYR A 104 2.10 -12.87 -1.47
N ILE A 105 2.63 -11.72 -1.89
CA ILE A 105 2.49 -10.46 -1.13
C ILE A 105 1.02 -10.07 -0.98
N ARG A 106 0.19 -10.24 -2.02
CA ARG A 106 -1.24 -9.93 -1.96
C ARG A 106 -1.99 -10.80 -0.94
N GLU A 107 -1.57 -12.03 -0.75
CA GLU A 107 -2.20 -12.99 0.17
C GLU A 107 -1.70 -12.86 1.62
N HIS A 108 -0.44 -12.46 1.81
CA HIS A 108 0.24 -12.54 3.11
C HIS A 108 0.59 -11.17 3.71
N ALA A 109 0.39 -10.08 2.98
CA ALA A 109 0.63 -8.75 3.51
C ALA A 109 -0.32 -8.45 4.69
N PRO A 110 0.19 -7.91 5.82
CA PRO A 110 -0.65 -7.55 6.96
C PRO A 110 -1.58 -6.35 6.69
N GLN A 111 -1.38 -5.64 5.57
CA GLN A 111 -2.15 -4.46 5.19
C GLN A 111 -2.97 -4.72 3.92
N ALA A 112 -4.15 -4.10 3.87
CA ALA A 112 -5.15 -4.36 2.83
C ALA A 112 -4.68 -4.06 1.40
N TYR A 113 -3.71 -3.17 1.22
CA TYR A 113 -3.21 -2.81 -0.11
C TYR A 113 -1.75 -2.36 -0.07
N ILE A 114 -0.89 -3.11 -0.77
CA ILE A 114 0.49 -2.71 -1.09
C ILE A 114 0.57 -2.45 -2.61
N PRO A 115 0.94 -1.25 -3.08
CA PRO A 115 1.29 -1.03 -4.48
C PRO A 115 2.49 -1.92 -4.87
N ILE A 116 2.40 -2.58 -6.02
CA ILE A 116 3.47 -3.42 -6.57
C ILE A 116 3.80 -2.91 -7.96
N ILE A 117 5.05 -2.52 -8.19
CA ILE A 117 5.57 -2.11 -9.50
C ILE A 117 6.50 -3.22 -10.00
N VAL A 118 6.25 -3.68 -11.21
CA VAL A 118 7.15 -4.62 -11.88
C VAL A 118 8.12 -3.81 -12.75
N VAL A 119 9.42 -4.06 -12.60
CA VAL A 119 10.52 -3.33 -13.28
C VAL A 119 11.24 -4.23 -14.27
#